data_AF-A0A3D1RC83-F1
#
_entry.id   AF-A0A3D1RC83-F1
#
_cell.length_a   1.000
_cell.length_b   1.000
_cell.length_c   1.000
_cell.angle_alpha   90.00
_cell.angle_beta   90.00
_cell.angle_gamma   90.00
#
_symmetry.space_group_name_H-M   'P 1'
#
loop_
_entity.id
_entity.type
_entity.pdbx_description
1 polymer ?
#
loop_
_entity_poly.entity_id
_entity_poly.type
_entity_poly.pdbx_seq_one_letter_code
_entity_poly.pdbx_strand_id
1 'polypeptide(L)'
;PYKIKHTAVDIADSLFEAIHDGMQGVMESGTGRRAKVPGIVVCGKTGTVENSYKGVKQKDHAFFSAFAPRHNPRIAIAVICENAGFGASSAAPIASLMIEKYLKDSIEGKERKERAEQIKKMNLMPPRLVAAMRTHDSLMHKRDSAYLIAKGYIKMAKDTTGIAEEDDSDALDNFKKKEKENKNNEQPADSLPNPSPAILPGVMRPASDTSKTRTHR
;
A
#
# COMPACT_ATOMS: atom_id res chain seq x y z
N PRO A 1 20.95 12.08 21.23
CA PRO A 1 22.33 11.56 21.04
C PRO A 1 22.29 10.17 20.40
N TYR A 2 23.01 9.97 19.29
CA TYR A 2 23.17 8.65 18.68
C TYR A 2 24.11 7.78 19.55
N LYS A 3 23.88 6.46 19.58
CA LYS A 3 24.76 5.53 20.30
C LYS A 3 26.03 5.20 19.49
N ILE A 4 25.94 5.22 18.16
CA ILE A 4 27.04 4.97 17.22
C ILE A 4 26.89 5.93 16.03
N LYS A 5 27.95 6.65 15.66
CA LYS A 5 27.96 7.53 14.48
C LYS A 5 28.31 6.68 13.26
N HIS A 6 27.41 6.58 12.30
CA HIS A 6 27.70 5.97 11.01
C HIS A 6 27.96 7.06 9.98
N THR A 7 29.17 7.10 9.42
CA THR A 7 29.49 7.96 8.27
C THR A 7 29.30 7.11 7.01
N ALA A 8 28.21 7.32 6.29
CA ALA A 8 27.89 6.52 5.10
C ALA A 8 28.62 7.02 3.84
N VAL A 9 29.02 8.29 3.82
CA VAL A 9 29.64 8.97 2.67
C VAL A 9 30.47 10.17 3.14
N ASP A 10 31.63 10.37 2.52
CA ASP A 10 32.49 11.54 2.74
C ASP A 10 32.00 12.72 1.89
N ILE A 11 30.96 13.39 2.38
CA ILE A 11 30.41 14.61 1.79
C ILE A 11 30.67 15.76 2.74
N ALA A 12 31.14 16.89 2.19
CA ALA A 12 31.40 18.09 2.98
C ALA A 12 30.10 18.65 3.61
N ASP A 13 30.18 19.09 4.86
CA ASP A 13 29.05 19.66 5.61
C ASP A 13 28.40 20.86 4.88
N SER A 14 29.20 21.65 4.15
CA SER A 14 28.70 22.78 3.35
C SER A 14 27.68 22.37 2.29
N LEU A 15 27.81 21.17 1.72
CA LEU A 15 26.85 20.65 0.74
C LEU A 15 25.54 20.25 1.41
N PHE A 16 25.60 19.67 2.61
CA PHE A 16 24.40 19.36 3.38
C PHE A 16 23.63 20.61 3.77
N GLU A 17 24.32 21.68 4.17
CA GLU A 17 23.66 22.96 4.47
C GLU A 17 22.95 23.55 3.25
N ALA A 18 23.59 23.53 2.07
CA ALA A 18 22.94 23.98 0.84
C ALA A 18 21.68 23.15 0.49
N ILE A 19 21.72 21.83 0.74
CA ILE A 19 20.56 20.96 0.57
C ILE A 19 19.47 21.30 1.60
N HIS A 20 19.84 21.53 2.86
CA HIS A 20 18.92 21.88 3.93
C HIS A 20 18.23 23.23 3.66
N ASP A 21 18.95 24.20 3.11
CA ASP A 21 18.40 25.47 2.62
C ASP A 21 17.37 25.25 1.51
N GLY A 22 17.72 24.45 0.49
CA GLY A 22 16.78 24.11 -0.57
C GLY A 22 15.53 23.40 -0.05
N MET A 23 15.69 22.46 0.87
CA MET A 23 14.59 21.71 1.50
C MET A 23 13.72 22.57 2.42
N GLN A 24 14.29 23.57 3.10
CA GLN A 24 13.54 24.55 3.88
C GLN A 24 12.77 25.51 2.95
N GLY A 25 13.40 25.96 1.86
CA GLY A 25 12.78 26.82 0.86
C GLY A 25 11.51 26.22 0.24
N VAL A 26 11.45 24.89 0.10
CA VAL A 26 10.22 24.17 -0.33
C VAL A 26 9.04 24.44 0.61
N MET A 27 9.28 24.58 1.91
CA MET A 27 8.24 24.91 2.89
C MET A 27 7.92 26.39 2.85
N GLU A 28 8.93 27.26 2.78
CA GLU A 28 8.74 28.70 2.89
C GLU A 28 8.03 29.32 1.70
N SER A 29 8.56 29.09 0.51
CA SER A 29 8.10 29.69 -0.74
C SER A 29 7.63 28.66 -1.78
N GLY A 30 7.99 27.38 -1.62
CA GLY A 30 7.69 26.32 -2.59
C GLY A 30 6.38 25.55 -2.40
N THR A 31 6.38 24.31 -2.90
CA THR A 31 5.23 23.41 -2.96
C THR A 31 4.87 22.74 -1.63
N GLY A 32 5.76 22.82 -0.64
CA GLY A 32 5.61 22.16 0.67
C GLY A 32 4.94 23.02 1.74
N ARG A 33 4.41 24.20 1.42
CA ARG A 33 3.82 25.14 2.41
C ARG A 33 2.83 24.50 3.40
N ARG A 34 2.07 23.50 2.95
CA ARG A 34 1.07 22.77 3.77
C ARG A 34 1.69 21.80 4.77
N ALA A 35 3.00 21.55 4.71
CA ALA A 35 3.73 20.73 5.67
C ALA A 35 4.30 21.53 6.86
N LYS A 36 4.20 22.86 6.87
CA LYS A 36 4.72 23.70 7.96
C LYS A 36 4.13 23.28 9.32
N VAL A 37 4.96 23.31 10.35
CA VAL A 37 4.56 23.05 11.74
C VAL A 37 4.88 24.31 12.56
N PRO A 38 3.92 24.87 13.32
CA PRO A 38 4.17 26.06 14.13
C PRO A 38 5.31 25.83 15.14
N GLY A 39 6.30 26.72 15.11
CA GLY A 39 7.47 26.68 16.01
C GLY A 39 8.51 25.61 15.67
N ILE A 40 8.35 24.84 14.59
CA ILE A 40 9.30 23.81 14.18
C ILE A 40 9.70 24.04 12.72
N VAL A 41 11.00 24.21 12.49
CA VAL A 41 11.56 24.32 11.14
C VAL A 41 11.61 22.92 10.53
N VAL A 42 10.81 22.72 9.47
CA VAL A 42 10.73 21.46 8.73
C VAL A 42 11.47 21.59 7.40
N CYS A 43 12.30 20.61 7.08
CA CYS A 43 12.97 20.50 5.78
C CYS A 43 12.38 19.30 5.04
N GLY A 44 12.00 19.45 3.78
CA GLY A 44 11.41 18.33 3.04
C GLY A 44 11.17 18.58 1.56
N LYS A 45 10.65 17.57 0.88
CA LYS A 45 10.32 17.60 -0.53
C LYS A 45 9.01 16.90 -0.82
N THR A 46 8.22 17.52 -1.69
CA THR A 46 7.00 16.92 -2.24
C THR A 46 7.33 16.14 -3.51
N GLY A 47 6.68 14.98 -3.68
CA GLY A 47 6.65 14.23 -4.92
C GLY A 47 5.22 13.90 -5.33
N THR A 48 5.03 13.75 -6.63
CA THR A 48 3.81 13.18 -7.22
C THR A 48 4.29 12.03 -8.09
N VAL A 49 3.81 10.82 -7.82
CA VAL A 49 4.22 9.63 -8.57
C VAL A 49 3.09 9.27 -9.51
N GLU A 50 3.40 9.24 -10.81
CA GLU A 50 2.41 8.90 -11.81
C GLU A 50 1.89 7.48 -11.62
N ASN A 51 0.58 7.31 -11.74
CA ASN A 51 -0.06 6.03 -11.56
C ASN A 51 -0.86 5.65 -12.81
N SER A 52 -0.53 4.49 -13.38
CA SER A 52 -1.29 3.88 -14.46
C SER A 52 -1.56 2.41 -14.14
N TYR A 53 -2.75 1.94 -14.50
CA TYR A 53 -3.13 0.55 -14.30
C TYR A 53 -3.73 0.01 -15.59
N LYS A 54 -3.09 -1.02 -16.17
CA LYS A 54 -3.50 -1.63 -17.45
C LYS A 54 -3.71 -0.58 -18.56
N GLY A 55 -2.80 0.38 -18.69
CA GLY A 55 -2.86 1.44 -19.69
C GLY A 55 -3.85 2.57 -19.38
N VAL A 56 -4.63 2.50 -18.29
CA VAL A 56 -5.57 3.55 -17.90
C VAL A 56 -4.96 4.44 -16.83
N LYS A 57 -4.90 5.75 -17.08
CA LYS A 57 -4.44 6.76 -16.11
C LYS A 57 -5.28 6.67 -14.85
N GLN A 58 -4.61 6.51 -13.72
CA GLN A 58 -5.21 6.53 -12.40
C GLN A 58 -4.88 7.87 -11.72
N LYS A 59 -5.45 8.09 -10.54
CA LYS A 59 -5.03 9.19 -9.70
C LYS A 59 -3.62 8.93 -9.18
N ASP A 60 -2.76 9.92 -9.36
CA ASP A 60 -1.36 9.84 -8.96
C ASP A 60 -1.21 9.61 -7.44
N HIS A 61 -0.06 9.07 -7.04
CA HIS A 61 0.26 8.89 -5.64
C HIS A 61 0.92 10.15 -5.09
N ALA A 62 0.50 10.56 -3.90
CA ALA A 62 1.06 11.69 -3.21
C ALA A 62 2.26 11.20 -2.37
N PHE A 63 3.43 11.80 -2.58
CA PHE A 63 4.64 11.50 -1.84
C PHE A 63 5.14 12.74 -1.10
N PHE A 64 5.62 12.54 0.13
CA PHE A 64 6.31 13.59 0.86
C PHE A 64 7.39 12.98 1.75
N SER A 65 8.59 13.54 1.71
CA SER A 65 9.70 13.16 2.58
C SER A 65 10.22 14.39 3.30
N ALA A 66 10.45 14.27 4.61
CA ALA A 66 10.90 15.39 5.43
C ALA A 66 11.67 14.93 6.67
N PHE A 67 12.42 15.86 7.25
CA PHE A 67 12.97 15.73 8.59
C PHE A 67 12.74 17.02 9.39
N ALA A 68 12.72 16.88 10.71
CA ALA A 68 12.52 17.99 11.63
C ALA A 68 13.09 17.70 13.03
N PRO A 69 13.43 18.74 13.80
CA PRO A 69 13.69 20.12 13.35
C PRO A 69 14.90 20.18 12.39
N ARG A 70 15.07 21.30 11.66
CA ARG A 70 16.24 21.49 10.78
C ARG A 70 17.56 21.29 11.53
N HIS A 71 17.73 22.00 12.63
CA HIS A 71 18.90 21.88 13.49
C HIS A 71 18.69 20.73 14.48
N ASN A 72 19.69 19.85 14.58
CA ASN A 72 19.62 18.62 15.37
C ASN A 72 18.33 17.80 15.10
N PRO A 73 18.17 17.24 13.88
CA PRO A 73 16.97 16.50 13.50
C PRO A 73 16.67 15.35 14.47
N ARG A 74 15.39 15.25 14.87
CA ARG A 74 14.91 14.21 15.81
C ARG A 74 13.97 13.20 15.15
N ILE A 75 13.40 13.55 14.00
CA ILE A 75 12.56 12.68 13.19
C ILE A 75 12.87 12.88 11.71
N ALA A 76 12.93 11.77 10.98
CA ALA A 76 12.81 11.71 9.53
C ALA A 76 11.56 10.89 9.19
N ILE A 77 10.79 11.34 8.21
CA ILE A 77 9.50 10.75 7.85
C ILE A 77 9.31 10.74 6.34
N ALA A 78 8.76 9.65 5.83
CA ALA A 78 8.26 9.55 4.47
C ALA A 78 6.79 9.14 4.52
N VAL A 79 5.93 9.88 3.83
CA VAL A 79 4.50 9.64 3.73
C VAL A 79 4.14 9.40 2.27
N ILE A 80 3.49 8.27 2.02
CA ILE A 80 2.97 7.88 0.72
C ILE A 80 1.47 7.70 0.86
N CYS A 81 0.70 8.44 0.07
CA CYS A 81 -0.74 8.24 -0.02
C CYS A 81 -1.09 7.79 -1.44
N GLU A 82 -1.54 6.55 -1.55
CA GLU A 82 -1.97 5.99 -2.82
C GLU A 82 -3.26 6.66 -3.31
N ASN A 83 -3.37 6.82 -4.63
CA ASN A 83 -4.50 7.43 -5.32
C ASN A 83 -4.91 8.80 -4.74
N ALA A 84 -3.96 9.56 -4.20
CA ALA A 84 -4.21 10.79 -3.43
C ALA A 84 -3.89 12.09 -4.19
N GLY A 85 -3.46 12.00 -5.45
CA GLY A 85 -3.15 13.13 -6.31
C GLY A 85 -1.82 13.76 -5.96
N PHE A 86 -1.82 15.08 -5.77
CA PHE A 86 -0.59 15.83 -5.52
C PHE A 86 0.00 15.59 -4.12
N GLY A 87 1.32 15.43 -4.04
CA GLY A 87 2.06 15.31 -2.78
C GLY A 87 1.71 16.38 -1.73
N ALA A 88 1.60 17.62 -2.20
CA ALA A 88 1.34 18.79 -1.37
C ALA A 88 -0.06 18.82 -0.74
N SER A 89 -1.06 18.16 -1.34
CA SER A 89 -2.44 18.24 -0.86
C SER A 89 -2.78 17.21 0.21
N SER A 90 -2.08 16.09 0.22
CA SER A 90 -2.45 14.91 1.02
C SER A 90 -1.30 14.49 1.94
N ALA A 91 -0.16 14.11 1.36
CA ALA A 91 0.99 13.58 2.13
C ALA A 91 1.66 14.64 3.00
N ALA A 92 1.82 15.87 2.49
CA ALA A 92 2.43 16.99 3.24
C ALA A 92 1.66 17.37 4.54
N PRO A 93 0.33 17.56 4.51
CA PRO A 93 -0.45 17.77 5.74
C PRO A 93 -0.38 16.64 6.76
N ILE A 94 -0.37 15.38 6.29
CA ILE A 94 -0.24 14.21 7.16
C ILE A 94 1.11 14.23 7.87
N ALA A 95 2.20 14.46 7.11
CA ALA A 95 3.54 14.56 7.67
C ALA A 95 3.64 15.70 8.70
N SER A 96 3.03 16.86 8.45
CA SER A 96 2.99 17.97 9.40
C SER A 96 2.39 17.57 10.75
N LEU A 97 1.25 16.89 10.75
CA LEU A 97 0.57 16.46 11.97
C LEU A 97 1.37 15.37 12.70
N MET A 98 1.98 14.45 11.96
CA MET A 98 2.82 13.38 12.54
C MET A 98 4.09 13.94 13.17
N ILE A 99 4.77 14.88 12.50
CA ILE A 99 5.96 15.56 13.02
C ILE A 99 5.62 16.32 14.30
N GLU A 100 4.53 17.08 14.30
CA GLU A 100 4.09 17.81 15.48
C GLU A 100 3.79 16.86 16.64
N LYS A 101 2.97 15.83 16.40
CA LYS A 101 2.61 14.85 17.41
C LYS A 101 3.83 14.14 17.98
N TYR A 102 4.83 13.84 17.16
CA TYR A 102 6.05 13.17 17.62
C TYR A 102 6.96 14.10 18.44
N LEU A 103 7.04 15.39 18.09
CA LEU A 103 7.94 16.33 18.76
C LEU A 103 7.32 16.99 20.00
N LYS A 104 5.99 17.14 20.04
CA LYS A 104 5.23 17.79 21.12
C LYS A 104 4.33 16.84 21.92
N ASP A 105 4.33 15.55 21.60
CA ASP A 105 3.42 14.51 22.13
C ASP A 105 1.91 14.77 21.91
N SER A 106 1.54 15.86 21.24
CA SER A 106 0.16 16.25 20.98
C SER A 106 0.00 17.09 19.70
N ILE A 107 -1.24 17.22 19.21
CA ILE A 107 -1.60 18.09 18.08
C ILE A 107 -2.31 19.31 18.65
N GLU A 108 -1.72 20.49 18.48
CA GLU A 108 -2.22 21.73 19.05
C GLU A 108 -3.09 22.50 18.05
N GLY A 109 -4.09 23.23 18.57
CA GLY A 109 -4.95 24.10 17.77
C GLY A 109 -6.17 23.41 17.16
N LYS A 110 -7.28 24.17 17.08
CA LYS A 110 -8.57 23.69 16.56
C LYS A 110 -8.48 23.28 15.08
N GLU A 111 -7.89 24.13 14.25
CA GLU A 111 -7.75 23.88 12.79
C GLU A 111 -6.98 22.58 12.50
N ARG A 112 -5.92 22.30 13.25
CA ARG A 112 -5.07 21.13 13.03
C ARG A 112 -5.76 19.84 13.46
N LYS A 113 -6.51 19.88 14.57
CA LYS A 113 -7.37 18.77 15.01
C LYS A 113 -8.48 18.49 14.00
N GLU A 114 -9.15 19.52 13.49
CA GLU A 114 -10.15 19.38 12.44
C GLU A 114 -9.54 18.79 11.16
N ARG A 115 -8.33 19.22 10.78
CA ARG A 115 -7.61 18.64 9.65
C ARG A 115 -7.26 17.16 9.87
N ALA A 116 -6.89 16.77 11.09
CA ALA A 116 -6.67 15.36 11.42
C ALA A 116 -7.95 14.53 11.26
N GLU A 117 -9.09 15.05 11.70
CA GLU A 117 -10.39 14.40 11.51
C GLU A 117 -10.83 14.35 10.04
N GLN A 118 -10.56 15.40 9.26
CA GLN A 118 -10.78 15.38 7.80
C GLN A 118 -9.93 14.29 7.14
N ILE A 119 -8.65 14.20 7.49
CA ILE A 119 -7.74 13.18 6.98
C ILE A 119 -8.25 11.78 7.32
N LYS A 120 -8.70 11.57 8.55
CA LYS A 120 -9.26 10.30 9.00
C LYS A 120 -10.52 9.89 8.21
N LYS A 121 -11.32 10.86 7.78
CA LYS A 121 -12.54 10.64 6.97
C LYS A 121 -12.27 10.54 5.47
N MET A 122 -11.05 10.78 5.00
CA MET A 122 -10.74 10.70 3.57
C MET A 122 -10.85 9.26 3.06
N ASN A 123 -11.62 9.07 2.00
CA ASN A 123 -11.66 7.82 1.25
C ASN A 123 -10.80 7.93 -0.01
N LEU A 124 -9.72 7.17 -0.06
CA LEU A 124 -8.79 7.11 -1.18
C LEU A 124 -8.96 5.84 -2.03
N MET A 125 -10.01 5.05 -1.79
CA MET A 125 -10.27 3.86 -2.59
C MET A 125 -10.67 4.23 -4.02
N PRO A 126 -9.93 3.76 -5.04
CA PRO A 126 -10.31 3.97 -6.42
C PRO A 126 -11.58 3.17 -6.75
N PRO A 127 -12.45 3.67 -7.67
CA PRO A 127 -13.73 3.02 -8.00
C PRO A 127 -13.59 1.55 -8.39
N ARG A 128 -12.49 1.19 -9.08
CA ARG A 128 -12.19 -0.19 -9.46
C ARG A 128 -12.01 -1.13 -8.27
N LEU A 129 -11.40 -0.67 -7.17
CA LEU A 129 -11.20 -1.49 -5.98
C LEU A 129 -12.53 -1.68 -5.26
N VAL A 130 -13.37 -0.64 -5.21
CA VAL A 130 -14.74 -0.76 -4.67
C VAL A 130 -15.56 -1.77 -5.47
N ALA A 131 -15.47 -1.75 -6.81
CA ALA A 131 -16.14 -2.73 -7.65
C ALA A 131 -15.61 -4.16 -7.42
N ALA A 132 -14.30 -4.34 -7.35
CA ALA A 132 -13.69 -5.63 -7.08
C ALA A 132 -14.05 -6.17 -5.69
N MET A 133 -14.08 -5.31 -4.67
CA MET A 133 -14.53 -5.67 -3.31
C MET A 133 -15.99 -6.13 -3.32
N ARG A 134 -16.90 -5.39 -3.97
CA ARG A 134 -18.31 -5.80 -4.09
C ARG A 134 -18.48 -7.17 -4.73
N THR A 135 -17.71 -7.45 -5.79
CA THR A 135 -17.72 -8.77 -6.44
C THR A 135 -17.19 -9.84 -5.49
N HIS A 136 -16.11 -9.56 -4.78
CA HIS A 136 -15.52 -10.49 -3.81
C HIS A 136 -16.49 -10.79 -2.65
N ASP A 137 -17.08 -9.77 -2.04
CA ASP A 137 -18.07 -9.89 -0.96
C ASP A 137 -19.28 -10.71 -1.43
N SER A 138 -19.77 -10.46 -2.66
CA SER A 138 -20.88 -11.23 -3.25
C SER A 138 -20.52 -12.70 -3.44
N LEU A 139 -19.29 -13.00 -3.84
CA LEU A 139 -18.81 -14.37 -3.97
C LEU A 139 -18.65 -15.04 -2.60
N MET A 140 -18.15 -14.33 -1.59
CA MET A 140 -18.01 -14.86 -0.24
C MET A 140 -19.36 -15.18 0.38
N HIS A 141 -20.34 -14.28 0.28
CA HIS A 141 -21.70 -14.53 0.78
C HIS A 141 -22.39 -15.71 0.10
N LYS A 142 -22.17 -15.92 -1.21
CA LYS A 142 -22.68 -17.11 -1.92
C LYS A 142 -22.06 -18.40 -1.39
N ARG A 143 -20.75 -18.39 -1.12
CA ARG A 143 -20.02 -19.54 -0.57
C ARG A 143 -20.48 -19.87 0.85
N ASP A 144 -20.68 -18.85 1.68
CA ASP A 144 -21.18 -19.04 3.05
C ASP A 144 -22.60 -19.61 3.06
N SER A 145 -23.47 -19.08 2.20
CA SER A 145 -24.85 -19.57 2.06
C SER A 145 -24.88 -21.01 1.55
N ALA A 146 -24.08 -21.32 0.52
CA ALA A 146 -23.94 -22.67 0.00
C ALA A 146 -23.35 -23.63 1.04
N TYR A 147 -22.37 -23.18 1.83
CA TYR A 147 -21.78 -23.95 2.93
C TYR A 147 -22.81 -24.24 4.03
N LEU A 148 -23.64 -23.26 4.41
CA LEU A 148 -24.72 -23.43 5.38
C LEU A 148 -25.79 -24.41 4.89
N ILE A 149 -26.19 -24.31 3.62
CA ILE A 149 -27.16 -25.23 3.01
C ILE A 149 -26.57 -26.64 2.95
N ALA A 150 -25.34 -26.79 2.47
CA ALA A 150 -24.66 -28.08 2.41
C ALA A 150 -24.49 -28.68 3.82
N LYS A 151 -24.08 -27.90 4.81
CA LYS A 151 -23.95 -28.34 6.21
C LYS A 151 -25.31 -28.73 6.80
N GLY A 152 -26.37 -27.99 6.50
CA GLY A 152 -27.74 -28.33 6.90
C GLY A 152 -28.21 -29.65 6.28
N TYR A 153 -27.96 -29.84 4.98
CA TYR A 153 -28.26 -31.09 4.27
C TYR A 153 -27.45 -32.28 4.81
N ILE A 154 -26.16 -32.10 5.03
CA ILE A 154 -25.29 -33.13 5.62
C ILE A 154 -25.77 -33.49 7.02
N LYS A 155 -26.15 -32.50 7.83
CA LYS A 155 -26.73 -32.74 9.17
C LYS A 155 -28.04 -33.52 9.10
N MET A 156 -28.98 -33.13 8.23
CA MET A 156 -30.24 -33.87 8.06
C MET A 156 -30.00 -35.30 7.56
N ALA A 157 -29.03 -35.49 6.67
CA ALA A 157 -28.64 -36.82 6.21
C ALA A 157 -28.02 -37.65 7.35
N LYS A 158 -27.16 -37.05 8.19
CA LYS A 158 -26.58 -37.70 9.39
C LYS A 158 -27.68 -38.11 10.38
N ASP A 159 -28.66 -37.23 10.62
CA ASP A 159 -29.77 -37.45 11.54
C ASP A 159 -30.77 -38.51 11.03
N THR A 160 -30.87 -38.73 9.71
CA THR A 160 -31.79 -39.72 9.11
C THR A 160 -31.15 -41.08 8.81
N THR A 161 -29.83 -41.15 8.63
CA THR A 161 -29.13 -42.39 8.25
C THR A 161 -28.38 -43.08 9.40
N GLY A 162 -28.18 -42.42 10.54
CA GLY A 162 -27.60 -43.04 11.75
C GLY A 162 -26.14 -43.48 11.61
N ILE A 163 -25.40 -42.95 10.63
CA ILE A 163 -24.01 -43.33 10.36
C ILE A 163 -23.07 -42.57 11.31
N ALA A 164 -22.29 -43.34 12.08
CA ALA A 164 -21.27 -42.87 13.01
C ALA A 164 -19.99 -42.45 12.28
N GLU A 165 -19.21 -41.62 12.97
CA GLU A 165 -18.18 -40.72 12.46
C GLU A 165 -17.00 -41.41 11.80
N GLU A 166 -16.88 -41.28 10.48
CA GLU A 166 -15.62 -41.21 9.75
C GLU A 166 -15.94 -40.49 8.41
N ASP A 167 -15.08 -39.55 8.00
CA ASP A 167 -15.06 -38.89 6.67
C ASP A 167 -15.83 -37.57 6.42
N ASP A 168 -15.98 -36.70 7.44
CA ASP A 168 -16.44 -35.31 7.22
C ASP A 168 -15.47 -34.50 6.30
N SER A 169 -14.18 -34.89 6.22
CA SER A 169 -13.18 -34.25 5.35
C SER A 169 -13.35 -34.60 3.87
N ASP A 170 -13.73 -35.84 3.57
CA ASP A 170 -13.60 -36.40 2.21
C ASP A 170 -14.83 -36.07 1.35
N ALA A 171 -16.00 -35.92 1.97
CA ALA A 171 -17.19 -35.39 1.29
C ALA A 171 -17.03 -33.92 0.87
N LEU A 172 -16.37 -33.10 1.72
CA LEU A 172 -16.09 -31.69 1.47
C LEU A 172 -15.02 -31.51 0.37
N ASP A 173 -14.01 -32.36 0.34
CA ASP A 173 -12.99 -32.34 -0.70
C ASP A 173 -13.48 -32.90 -2.05
N ASN A 174 -14.44 -33.83 -2.05
CA ASN A 174 -15.13 -34.28 -3.26
C ASN A 174 -16.07 -33.20 -3.85
N PHE A 175 -16.73 -32.40 -3.01
CA PHE A 175 -17.51 -31.24 -3.48
C PHE A 175 -16.61 -30.14 -4.06
N LYS A 176 -15.46 -29.86 -3.44
CA LYS A 176 -14.44 -28.94 -4.00
C LYS A 176 -13.85 -29.44 -5.31
N LYS A 177 -13.67 -30.75 -5.50
CA LYS A 177 -13.24 -31.34 -6.78
C LYS A 177 -14.30 -31.17 -7.87
N LYS A 178 -15.58 -31.39 -7.57
CA LYS A 178 -16.69 -31.17 -8.52
C LYS A 178 -16.83 -29.71 -8.98
N GLU A 179 -16.63 -28.73 -8.09
CA GLU A 179 -16.59 -27.31 -8.50
C GLU A 179 -15.39 -26.96 -9.38
N LYS A 180 -14.24 -27.62 -9.18
CA LYS A 180 -13.05 -27.43 -10.04
C LYS A 180 -13.23 -28.07 -11.42
N GLU A 181 -13.88 -29.22 -11.52
CA GLU A 181 -14.19 -29.87 -12.80
C GLU A 181 -15.19 -29.06 -13.64
N ASN A 182 -16.21 -28.45 -13.01
CA ASN A 182 -17.17 -27.60 -13.74
C ASN A 182 -16.56 -26.30 -14.28
N LYS A 183 -15.46 -25.79 -13.71
CA LYS A 183 -14.71 -24.63 -14.23
C LYS A 183 -13.83 -24.96 -15.44
N ASN A 184 -13.51 -26.23 -15.68
CA ASN A 184 -12.68 -26.65 -16.81
C ASN A 184 -13.46 -26.79 -18.12
N ASN A 185 -14.78 -26.61 -18.11
CA ASN A 185 -15.66 -26.72 -19.29
C ASN A 185 -16.10 -25.37 -19.90
N GLU A 186 -15.58 -24.24 -19.42
CA GLU A 186 -15.71 -22.94 -20.09
C GLU A 186 -14.38 -22.59 -20.79
N GLN A 187 -14.46 -22.25 -22.08
CA GLN A 187 -13.29 -21.89 -22.90
C GLN A 187 -12.47 -20.74 -22.28
N PRO A 188 -11.13 -20.75 -22.42
CA PRO A 188 -10.28 -19.81 -21.70
C PRO A 188 -10.34 -18.41 -22.32
N ALA A 189 -10.75 -17.42 -21.54
CA ALA A 189 -10.43 -16.02 -21.81
C ALA A 189 -9.00 -15.73 -21.29
N ASP A 190 -8.08 -15.49 -22.22
CA ASP A 190 -6.72 -14.94 -22.10
C ASP A 190 -6.03 -15.09 -20.73
N SER A 191 -5.16 -16.10 -20.63
CA SER A 191 -4.26 -16.32 -19.51
C SER A 191 -3.31 -15.13 -19.33
N LEU A 192 -3.39 -14.45 -18.19
CA LEU A 192 -2.33 -13.56 -17.71
C LEU A 192 -1.06 -14.39 -17.43
N PRO A 193 0.15 -13.89 -17.78
CA PRO A 193 1.38 -14.62 -17.48
C PRO A 193 1.54 -14.78 -15.96
N ASN A 194 1.90 -16.01 -15.55
CA ASN A 194 2.14 -16.35 -14.15
C ASN A 194 3.13 -15.37 -13.51
N PRO A 195 2.82 -14.79 -12.33
CA PRO A 195 3.78 -13.95 -11.63
C PRO A 195 4.98 -14.79 -11.23
N SER A 196 6.18 -14.34 -11.60
CA SER A 196 7.43 -14.98 -11.18
C SER A 196 7.52 -14.99 -9.65
N PRO A 197 8.01 -16.06 -9.02
CA PRO A 197 8.10 -16.15 -7.57
C PRO A 197 8.96 -15.02 -7.00
N ALA A 198 8.51 -14.45 -5.87
CA ALA A 198 9.19 -13.37 -5.18
C ALA A 198 10.57 -13.85 -4.67
N ILE A 199 11.61 -13.07 -4.98
CA ILE A 199 12.99 -13.33 -4.55
C ILE A 199 13.17 -12.69 -3.17
N LEU A 200 13.54 -13.49 -2.17
CA LEU A 200 13.95 -13.02 -0.85
C LEU A 200 15.34 -12.37 -0.93
N PRO A 201 15.64 -11.34 -0.11
CA PRO A 201 16.92 -10.65 -0.14
C PRO A 201 18.08 -11.60 0.20
N GLY A 202 18.99 -11.83 -0.75
CA GLY A 202 20.21 -12.63 -0.57
C GLY A 202 20.55 -13.61 -1.69
N VAL A 203 19.65 -13.86 -2.65
CA VAL A 203 19.92 -14.81 -3.76
C VAL A 203 20.25 -14.04 -5.05
N MET A 204 21.51 -14.11 -5.47
CA MET A 204 22.00 -13.53 -6.73
C MET A 204 21.61 -14.45 -7.92
N ARG A 205 21.15 -13.86 -9.03
CA ARG A 205 20.78 -14.61 -10.24
C ARG A 205 22.03 -15.22 -10.91
N PRO A 206 21.99 -16.46 -11.42
CA PRO A 206 22.97 -16.89 -12.42
C PRO A 206 22.76 -16.09 -13.71
N ALA A 207 23.86 -15.67 -14.35
CA ALA A 207 23.87 -14.87 -15.56
C ALA A 207 23.13 -15.58 -16.70
N SER A 208 22.12 -14.94 -17.28
CA SER A 208 21.44 -15.43 -18.47
C SER A 208 22.27 -15.13 -19.72
N ASP A 209 22.69 -16.20 -20.38
CA ASP A 209 23.41 -16.28 -21.65
C ASP A 209 22.70 -15.45 -22.75
N THR A 210 23.35 -14.38 -23.22
CA THR A 210 22.92 -13.60 -24.38
C THR A 210 23.43 -14.27 -25.65
N SER A 211 22.68 -15.23 -26.17
CA SER A 211 22.83 -15.66 -27.56
C SER A 211 21.47 -16.00 -28.19
N LYS A 212 21.30 -15.58 -29.45
CA LYS A 212 20.16 -15.75 -30.38
C LYS A 212 19.11 -14.63 -30.35
N THR A 213 18.71 -13.98 -31.44
CA THR A 213 19.14 -13.94 -32.85
C THR A 213 18.44 -12.74 -33.48
N ARG A 214 19.19 -12.02 -34.30
CA ARG A 214 18.79 -10.92 -35.19
C ARG A 214 18.15 -11.54 -36.44
N THR A 215 16.92 -11.16 -36.83
CA THR A 215 16.48 -11.21 -38.24
C THR A 215 15.20 -10.38 -38.49
N HIS A 216 15.28 -9.62 -39.58
CA HIS A 216 14.36 -8.72 -40.29
C HIS A 216 12.85 -9.00 -40.29
N ARG A 217 12.06 -7.93 -40.22
CA ARG A 217 11.43 -7.28 -41.39
C ARG A 217 11.05 -5.84 -41.08
#